data_AF-A0A970RAR7-F1
#
_entry.id   AF-A0A970RAR7-F1
#
_cell.length_a   1.000
_cell.length_b   1.000
_cell.length_c   1.000
_cell.angle_alpha   90.00
_cell.angle_beta   90.00
_cell.angle_gamma   90.00
#
_symmetry.space_group_name_H-M   'P 1'
#
loop_
_entity.id
_entity.type
_entity.pdbx_description
1 polymer ?
#
loop_
_entity_poly.entity_id
_entity_poly.type
_entity_poly.pdbx_seq_one_letter_code
_entity_poly.pdbx_strand_id
1 'polypeptide(L)'
;MITGKESTRFGQKLPVGFPVWLLLFLMFNFSINHQAKAQFAGGTGTVQDPYQISNVTHLQNIRTAPNTAHFKLINNIDASATRTWNGGQGFNPVSYLNGNIDGNNFTITGLYINRTGSQVAMINHIGPGCTVKDLTLADIEVKGGYSAGSLGGALSGKLLNVNVSGSVSGAGKTGGLVGENYSTGSLQACSTNLTVSSNGAITGGLVGYNNSGTIENCSSSGSVKGTDQVGGLIGKNEGSVTGCSSGATVKGEDDNVGGLIGWNNDGKITDCHSTGKISGDKKIGGLIGHNGYSSSFILNCYSTSDVNGEERVGGLVGFNQDGTIDLCYSTGTIDGEEYVGGLVGYMAYGSAKIKQSFSASTVIGEDKN
;
A
#
# COMPACT_ATOMS: atom_id res chain seq x y z
N MET A 1 28.09 -6.45 110.38
CA MET A 1 26.69 -6.04 110.63
C MET A 1 26.29 -5.16 109.46
N ILE A 2 25.56 -5.69 108.46
CA ILE A 2 24.08 -5.64 108.33
C ILE A 2 23.64 -4.17 108.17
N THR A 3 22.93 -3.65 107.16
CA THR A 3 22.21 -4.07 105.93
C THR A 3 21.83 -2.73 105.24
N GLY A 4 21.88 -2.53 103.91
CA GLY A 4 20.79 -2.84 102.97
C GLY A 4 20.09 -1.55 102.42
N LYS A 5 20.18 -1.34 101.09
CA LYS A 5 19.22 -0.80 100.08
C LYS A 5 18.28 0.40 100.42
N GLU A 6 17.88 1.34 99.56
CA GLU A 6 17.84 1.49 98.08
C GLU A 6 17.42 2.94 97.68
N SER A 7 17.89 3.41 96.51
CA SER A 7 17.25 4.35 95.52
C SER A 7 16.93 5.81 95.94
N THR A 8 17.02 6.87 95.11
CA THR A 8 16.84 7.07 93.67
C THR A 8 17.66 8.28 93.14
N ARG A 9 18.05 8.22 91.85
CA ARG A 9 18.87 9.20 91.09
C ARG A 9 18.06 10.40 90.56
N PHE A 10 18.62 11.61 90.62
CA PHE A 10 18.28 12.75 89.75
C PHE A 10 19.34 12.87 88.64
N GLY A 11 18.91 12.75 87.39
CA GLY A 11 19.74 12.98 86.20
C GLY A 11 18.83 13.24 85.01
N GLN A 12 18.55 14.51 84.73
CA GLN A 12 17.83 14.92 83.53
C GLN A 12 18.76 14.73 82.31
N LYS A 13 18.47 13.68 81.53
CA LYS A 13 19.02 13.46 80.19
C LYS A 13 18.06 14.03 79.15
N LEU A 14 18.63 14.63 78.10
CA LEU A 14 17.97 15.01 76.84
C LEU A 14 17.12 13.85 76.27
N PRO A 15 15.97 14.13 75.63
CA PRO A 15 15.09 13.09 75.11
C PRO A 15 15.74 12.38 73.90
N VAL A 16 15.83 11.07 74.03
CA VAL A 16 16.19 10.10 73.01
C VAL A 16 14.89 9.64 72.34
N GLY A 17 14.83 9.63 71.00
CA GLY A 17 13.74 8.95 70.29
C GLY A 17 13.40 9.55 68.92
N PHE A 18 14.33 9.50 67.96
CA PHE A 18 13.91 9.53 66.55
C PHE A 18 13.24 8.18 66.23
N PRO A 19 11.98 8.14 65.75
CA PRO A 19 11.33 6.88 65.46
C PRO A 19 11.95 6.24 64.22
N VAL A 20 12.40 4.99 64.39
CA VAL A 20 12.96 4.07 63.37
C VAL A 20 11.94 3.68 62.27
N TRP A 21 10.77 4.33 62.22
CA TRP A 21 9.75 4.10 61.20
C TRP A 21 9.97 4.87 59.89
N LEU A 22 11.00 5.71 59.79
CA LEU A 22 11.34 6.42 58.53
C LEU A 22 12.30 5.64 57.60
N LEU A 23 12.70 4.42 57.95
CA LEU A 23 13.57 3.56 57.12
C LEU A 23 12.88 2.33 56.53
N LEU A 24 11.63 2.04 56.90
CA LEU A 24 10.83 0.97 56.28
C LEU A 24 9.87 1.45 55.17
N PHE A 25 9.74 2.77 54.97
CA PHE A 25 8.95 3.33 53.85
C PHE A 25 9.78 3.66 52.60
N LEU A 26 11.11 3.49 52.66
CA LEU A 26 12.01 3.65 51.52
C LEU A 26 12.46 2.32 50.89
N MET A 27 12.15 1.17 51.50
CA MET A 27 12.37 -0.15 50.90
C MET A 27 11.11 -0.80 50.30
N PHE A 28 9.94 -0.15 50.42
CA PHE A 28 8.71 -0.55 49.74
C PHE A 28 8.42 0.23 48.44
N ASN A 29 9.42 0.95 47.91
CA ASN A 29 9.41 1.51 46.56
C ASN A 29 10.53 0.95 45.67
N PHE A 30 11.10 -0.19 46.06
CA PHE A 30 12.18 -0.83 45.30
C PHE A 30 11.90 -2.31 45.07
N SER A 31 10.68 -2.68 44.64
CA SER A 31 10.37 -3.99 44.03
C SER A 31 8.98 -4.07 43.38
N ILE A 32 8.58 -3.04 42.63
CA ILE A 32 7.62 -3.21 41.52
C ILE A 32 8.28 -2.74 40.23
N ASN A 33 9.42 -3.35 39.91
CA ASN A 33 9.99 -3.29 38.58
C ASN A 33 10.49 -4.69 38.25
N HIS A 34 9.54 -5.59 38.02
CA HIS A 34 9.81 -6.81 37.30
C HIS A 34 8.77 -6.95 36.18
N GLN A 35 9.24 -6.59 34.98
CA GLN A 35 8.67 -6.82 33.66
C GLN A 35 7.40 -6.04 33.26
N ALA A 36 7.51 -4.71 33.16
CA ALA A 36 7.02 -4.12 31.92
C ALA A 36 7.95 -4.63 30.80
N LYS A 37 7.50 -5.60 30.00
CA LYS A 37 8.23 -5.96 28.76
C LYS A 37 8.43 -4.66 27.99
N ALA A 38 9.67 -4.37 27.59
CA ALA A 38 9.93 -3.26 26.69
C ALA A 38 9.04 -3.45 25.45
N GLN A 39 8.24 -2.43 25.10
CA GLN A 39 7.30 -2.52 23.98
C GLN A 39 8.04 -2.71 22.63
N PHE A 40 9.30 -2.31 22.59
CA PHE A 40 10.21 -2.38 21.46
C PHE A 40 11.58 -2.86 21.92
N ALA A 41 12.48 -3.18 20.99
CA ALA A 41 13.83 -3.67 21.33
C ALA A 41 14.72 -2.58 21.94
N GLY A 42 14.39 -1.32 21.66
CA GLY A 42 15.13 -0.13 22.09
C GLY A 42 14.56 1.10 21.40
N GLY A 43 15.21 2.24 21.64
CA GLY A 43 14.83 3.54 21.10
C GLY A 43 13.74 4.25 21.91
N THR A 44 13.65 5.56 21.70
CA THR A 44 12.70 6.46 22.37
C THR A 44 11.55 6.89 21.46
N GLY A 45 11.59 6.51 20.17
CA GLY A 45 10.57 6.85 19.18
C GLY A 45 10.75 8.24 18.55
N THR A 46 11.88 8.90 18.82
CA THR A 46 12.25 10.18 18.21
C THR A 46 12.89 9.96 16.84
N VAL A 47 13.09 11.03 16.05
CA VAL A 47 13.78 10.94 14.75
C VAL A 47 15.21 10.44 14.92
N GLN A 48 15.92 10.93 15.93
CA GLN A 48 17.32 10.60 16.21
C GLN A 48 17.49 9.23 16.86
N ASP A 49 16.46 8.76 17.56
CA ASP A 49 16.45 7.48 18.25
C ASP A 49 15.09 6.75 18.05
N PRO A 50 14.83 6.23 16.84
CA PRO A 50 13.58 5.55 16.50
C PRO A 50 13.38 4.26 17.31
N TYR A 51 12.13 3.88 17.56
CA TYR A 51 11.82 2.58 18.15
C TYR A 51 12.31 1.44 17.25
N GLN A 52 13.01 0.48 17.86
CA GLN A 52 13.62 -0.63 17.15
C GLN A 52 12.68 -1.85 17.07
N ILE A 53 12.36 -2.27 15.85
CA ILE A 53 11.49 -3.42 15.55
C ILE A 53 12.36 -4.63 15.22
N SER A 54 12.27 -5.69 16.03
CA SER A 54 13.12 -6.88 15.91
C SER A 54 12.35 -8.20 15.87
N ASN A 55 11.04 -8.18 16.11
CA ASN A 55 10.15 -9.33 16.02
C ASN A 55 8.70 -8.88 15.73
N VAL A 56 7.83 -9.85 15.43
CA VAL A 56 6.42 -9.60 15.08
C VAL A 56 5.60 -8.98 16.23
N THR A 57 5.99 -9.20 17.49
CA THR A 57 5.33 -8.53 18.63
C THR A 57 5.65 -7.04 18.63
N HIS A 58 6.90 -6.64 18.37
CA HIS A 58 7.26 -5.21 18.23
C HIS A 58 6.52 -4.57 17.04
N LEU A 59 6.39 -5.29 15.92
CA LEU A 59 5.61 -4.82 14.77
C LEU A 59 4.15 -4.55 15.16
N GLN A 60 3.53 -5.46 15.92
CA GLN A 60 2.16 -5.29 16.42
C GLN A 60 2.03 -4.12 17.39
N ASN A 61 3.07 -3.82 18.17
CA ASN A 61 3.09 -2.73 19.15
C ASN A 61 3.21 -1.34 18.52
N ILE A 62 3.50 -1.20 17.23
CA ILE A 62 3.45 0.10 16.53
C ILE A 62 2.11 0.79 16.77
N ARG A 63 1.01 0.02 16.80
CA ARG A 63 -0.34 0.56 17.01
C ARG A 63 -0.56 1.21 18.39
N THR A 64 0.30 0.94 19.37
CA THR A 64 0.15 1.46 20.75
C THR A 64 1.07 2.65 21.03
N ALA A 65 2.04 2.92 20.15
CA ALA A 65 2.92 4.08 20.25
C ALA A 65 2.20 5.36 19.77
N PRO A 66 2.70 6.54 20.13
CA PRO A 66 2.23 7.80 19.54
C PRO A 66 2.30 7.72 18.01
N ASN A 67 1.26 8.22 17.33
CA ASN A 67 1.20 8.16 15.87
C ASN A 67 2.31 8.98 15.17
N THR A 68 2.99 9.88 15.88
CA THR A 68 4.14 10.64 15.41
C THR A 68 5.49 9.96 15.68
N ALA A 69 5.50 8.82 16.38
CA ALA A 69 6.74 8.11 16.69
C ALA A 69 7.38 7.52 15.43
N HIS A 70 8.72 7.43 15.45
CA HIS A 70 9.52 6.87 14.37
C HIS A 70 9.97 5.45 14.71
N PHE A 71 10.05 4.60 13.70
CA PHE A 71 10.38 3.18 13.82
C PHE A 71 11.48 2.80 12.83
N LYS A 72 12.30 1.84 13.23
CA LYS A 72 13.32 1.24 12.37
C LYS A 72 13.37 -0.26 12.58
N LEU A 73 13.36 -1.03 11.49
CA LEU A 73 13.63 -2.47 11.57
C LEU A 73 15.12 -2.70 11.83
N ILE A 74 15.41 -3.63 12.74
CA ILE A 74 16.78 -4.05 13.06
C ILE A 74 17.02 -5.54 12.74
N ASN A 75 15.99 -6.27 12.31
CA ASN A 75 16.03 -7.66 11.87
C ASN A 75 14.94 -7.92 10.82
N ASN A 76 15.09 -9.01 10.06
CA ASN A 76 13.97 -9.62 9.36
C ASN A 76 12.91 -10.09 10.37
N ILE A 77 11.64 -10.00 9.99
CA ILE A 77 10.50 -10.31 10.84
C ILE A 77 9.69 -11.44 10.22
N ASP A 78 9.61 -12.59 10.89
CA ASP A 78 8.63 -13.63 10.56
C ASP A 78 7.30 -13.28 11.23
N ALA A 79 6.30 -12.94 10.41
CA ALA A 79 4.95 -12.60 10.82
C ALA A 79 3.93 -13.72 10.52
N SER A 80 4.36 -14.93 10.14
CA SER A 80 3.48 -16.07 9.84
C SER A 80 2.54 -16.43 11.00
N ALA A 81 3.00 -16.21 12.24
CA ALA A 81 2.21 -16.42 13.45
C ALA A 81 0.94 -15.55 13.50
N THR A 82 0.88 -14.42 12.78
CA THR A 82 -0.30 -13.55 12.83
C THR A 82 -1.55 -14.25 12.32
N ARG A 83 -1.43 -15.31 11.51
CA ARG A 83 -2.57 -16.07 10.97
C ARG A 83 -3.57 -16.56 12.03
N THR A 84 -3.10 -16.87 13.24
CA THR A 84 -3.96 -17.33 14.34
C THR A 84 -4.33 -16.23 15.33
N TRP A 85 -3.81 -15.01 15.15
CA TRP A 85 -4.05 -13.91 16.07
C TRP A 85 -5.47 -13.35 15.94
N ASN A 86 -5.93 -12.71 17.01
CA ASN A 86 -7.20 -11.98 17.05
C ASN A 86 -8.40 -12.85 16.58
N GLY A 87 -8.45 -14.11 17.03
CA GLY A 87 -9.51 -15.05 16.64
C GLY A 87 -9.45 -15.46 15.16
N GLY A 88 -8.25 -15.46 14.54
CA GLY A 88 -8.07 -15.78 13.13
C GLY A 88 -8.24 -14.59 12.17
N GLN A 89 -8.42 -13.37 12.70
CA GLN A 89 -8.49 -12.15 11.90
C GLN A 89 -7.12 -11.61 11.48
N GLY A 90 -6.03 -12.22 11.94
CA GLY A 90 -4.70 -11.78 11.57
C GLY A 90 -4.15 -10.66 12.45
N PHE A 91 -3.10 -10.01 11.94
CA PHE A 91 -2.51 -8.80 12.51
C PHE A 91 -3.59 -7.74 12.75
N ASN A 92 -3.46 -6.96 13.82
CA ASN A 92 -4.34 -5.82 14.08
C ASN A 92 -3.70 -4.54 13.50
N PRO A 93 -4.25 -3.96 12.42
CA PRO A 93 -3.66 -2.83 11.72
C PRO A 93 -3.29 -1.63 12.59
N VAL A 94 -2.26 -0.90 12.18
CA VAL A 94 -2.00 0.45 12.69
C VAL A 94 -3.04 1.38 12.08
N SER A 95 -3.90 2.00 12.90
CA SER A 95 -5.03 2.78 12.37
C SER A 95 -4.58 4.02 11.59
N TYR A 96 -3.60 4.75 12.11
CA TYR A 96 -3.09 5.98 11.50
C TYR A 96 -1.64 6.19 11.95
N LEU A 97 -0.75 6.50 11.02
CA LEU A 97 0.65 6.77 11.32
C LEU A 97 1.11 8.05 10.62
N ASN A 98 1.78 8.92 11.36
CA ASN A 98 2.37 10.17 10.87
C ASN A 98 3.88 10.29 11.17
N GLY A 99 4.46 9.32 11.87
CA GLY A 99 5.92 9.15 12.01
C GLY A 99 6.47 8.11 11.03
N ASN A 100 7.79 8.01 10.91
CA ASN A 100 8.44 7.25 9.82
C ASN A 100 8.65 5.78 10.16
N ILE A 101 8.67 4.92 9.14
CA ILE A 101 9.19 3.55 9.23
C ILE A 101 10.35 3.40 8.27
N ASP A 102 11.55 3.19 8.82
CA ASP A 102 12.72 2.77 8.05
C ASP A 102 12.83 1.23 8.10
N GLY A 103 12.53 0.59 6.98
CA GLY A 103 12.68 -0.86 6.84
C GLY A 103 14.14 -1.31 6.86
N ASN A 104 15.10 -0.41 6.63
CA ASN A 104 16.54 -0.68 6.64
C ASN A 104 16.92 -1.90 5.78
N ASN A 105 16.22 -2.08 4.66
CA ASN A 105 16.30 -3.21 3.74
C ASN A 105 15.95 -4.58 4.34
N PHE A 106 15.32 -4.61 5.52
CA PHE A 106 14.80 -5.85 6.10
C PHE A 106 13.44 -6.24 5.52
N THR A 107 13.11 -7.51 5.71
CA THR A 107 11.89 -8.13 5.19
C THR A 107 10.94 -8.48 6.34
N ILE A 108 9.65 -8.22 6.14
CA ILE A 108 8.55 -8.80 6.94
C ILE A 108 7.92 -9.91 6.09
N THR A 109 7.92 -11.14 6.58
CA THR A 109 7.43 -12.32 5.83
C THR A 109 6.15 -12.87 6.43
N GLY A 110 5.21 -13.32 5.61
CA GLY A 110 4.06 -14.13 6.06
C GLY A 110 2.99 -13.35 6.82
N LEU A 111 2.96 -12.02 6.72
CA LEU A 111 1.96 -11.19 7.39
C LEU A 111 0.56 -11.52 6.88
N TYR A 112 -0.31 -11.97 7.77
CA TYR A 112 -1.73 -12.24 7.47
C TYR A 112 -2.66 -11.22 8.12
N ILE A 113 -3.61 -10.70 7.36
CA ILE A 113 -4.72 -9.81 7.78
C ILE A 113 -6.01 -10.29 7.10
N ASN A 114 -7.07 -10.53 7.88
CA ASN A 114 -8.40 -10.82 7.34
C ASN A 114 -9.46 -10.08 8.15
N ARG A 115 -9.87 -8.92 7.64
CA ARG A 115 -10.73 -7.96 8.36
C ARG A 115 -11.69 -7.28 7.41
N THR A 116 -12.87 -6.93 7.91
CA THR A 116 -13.79 -6.02 7.25
C THR A 116 -13.52 -4.58 7.71
N GLY A 117 -13.97 -3.59 6.93
CA GLY A 117 -13.84 -2.18 7.29
C GLY A 117 -13.69 -1.27 6.07
N SER A 118 -13.52 0.03 6.33
CA SER A 118 -13.27 1.00 5.26
C SER A 118 -11.86 0.87 4.69
N GLN A 119 -10.85 0.68 5.55
CA GLN A 119 -9.44 0.55 5.17
C GLN A 119 -8.86 -0.69 5.82
N VAL A 120 -8.15 -1.51 5.04
CA VAL A 120 -7.48 -2.72 5.55
C VAL A 120 -6.10 -2.84 4.90
N ALA A 121 -5.07 -2.69 5.72
CA ALA A 121 -3.68 -2.92 5.37
C ALA A 121 -2.83 -3.07 6.65
N MET A 122 -1.51 -3.26 6.54
CA MET A 122 -0.63 -3.18 7.72
C MET A 122 -0.79 -1.84 8.46
N ILE A 123 -0.90 -0.75 7.69
CA ILE A 123 -1.22 0.60 8.18
C ILE A 123 -2.45 1.08 7.42
N ASN A 124 -3.57 1.26 8.11
CA ASN A 124 -4.82 1.67 7.46
C ASN A 124 -4.65 3.02 6.76
N HIS A 125 -4.06 4.02 7.44
CA HIS A 125 -3.77 5.33 6.85
C HIS A 125 -2.34 5.79 7.15
N ILE A 126 -1.56 5.96 6.08
CA ILE A 126 -0.23 6.55 6.10
C ILE A 126 -0.38 8.06 5.89
N GLY A 127 -0.27 8.83 6.97
CA GLY A 127 -0.49 10.27 7.01
C GLY A 127 0.60 11.09 6.30
N PRO A 128 0.36 12.39 6.05
CA PRO A 128 1.24 13.23 5.22
C PRO A 128 2.64 13.45 5.79
N GLY A 129 2.84 13.30 7.10
CA GLY A 129 4.16 13.34 7.73
C GLY A 129 4.92 12.01 7.70
N CYS A 130 4.27 10.92 7.31
CA CYS A 130 4.86 9.58 7.32
C CYS A 130 5.62 9.28 6.03
N THR A 131 6.86 8.82 6.18
CA THR A 131 7.59 8.09 5.13
C THR A 131 7.82 6.66 5.58
N VAL A 132 7.39 5.71 4.74
CA VAL A 132 7.82 4.30 4.85
C VAL A 132 8.81 4.03 3.73
N LYS A 133 9.99 3.51 4.07
CA LYS A 133 11.03 3.27 3.07
C LYS A 133 11.85 2.01 3.31
N ASP A 134 12.50 1.54 2.26
CA ASP A 134 13.53 0.49 2.30
C ASP A 134 13.01 -0.80 2.94
N LEU A 135 11.82 -1.25 2.53
CA LEU A 135 11.08 -2.33 3.18
C LEU A 135 10.63 -3.37 2.16
N THR A 136 10.81 -4.65 2.50
CA THR A 136 10.21 -5.75 1.74
C THR A 136 9.10 -6.42 2.57
N LEU A 137 7.94 -6.61 1.97
CA LEU A 137 6.83 -7.39 2.51
C LEU A 137 6.70 -8.68 1.66
N ALA A 138 7.19 -9.80 2.18
CA ALA A 138 7.19 -11.07 1.46
C ALA A 138 6.04 -11.97 1.90
N ASP A 139 5.42 -12.65 0.95
CA ASP A 139 4.39 -13.67 1.18
C ASP A 139 3.24 -13.18 2.09
N ILE A 140 2.81 -11.93 1.87
CA ILE A 140 1.71 -11.35 2.64
C ILE A 140 0.35 -11.87 2.14
N GLU A 141 -0.63 -11.86 3.02
CA GLU A 141 -2.01 -12.17 2.67
C GLU A 141 -2.94 -11.18 3.37
N VAL A 142 -3.56 -10.29 2.58
CA VAL A 142 -4.53 -9.31 3.07
C VAL A 142 -5.90 -9.58 2.48
N LYS A 143 -6.92 -9.69 3.34
CA LYS A 143 -8.31 -9.95 2.95
C LYS A 143 -9.27 -8.94 3.58
N GLY A 144 -10.18 -8.46 2.75
CA GLY A 144 -11.28 -7.56 3.08
C GLY A 144 -10.88 -6.08 3.07
N GLY A 145 -11.84 -5.22 3.40
CA GLY A 145 -11.71 -3.77 3.31
C GLY A 145 -12.29 -3.20 2.02
N TYR A 146 -12.89 -2.00 2.12
CA TYR A 146 -13.30 -1.24 0.93
C TYR A 146 -12.07 -0.67 0.21
N SER A 147 -11.16 -0.02 0.93
CA SER A 147 -9.83 0.38 0.46
C SER A 147 -8.79 -0.58 1.03
N ALA A 148 -8.35 -1.53 0.20
CA ALA A 148 -7.45 -2.60 0.63
C ALA A 148 -6.07 -2.44 -0.02
N GLY A 149 -5.02 -2.67 0.79
CA GLY A 149 -3.62 -2.68 0.35
C GLY A 149 -2.77 -3.55 1.27
N SER A 150 -1.59 -3.99 0.82
CA SER A 150 -0.67 -4.71 1.70
C SER A 150 -0.07 -3.79 2.78
N LEU A 151 0.36 -2.59 2.38
CA LEU A 151 1.00 -1.63 3.27
C LEU A 151 0.05 -0.52 3.71
N GLY A 152 -0.69 0.08 2.76
CA GLY A 152 -1.57 1.22 3.00
C GLY A 152 -3.02 0.97 2.55
N GLY A 153 -4.01 1.22 3.41
CA GLY A 153 -5.39 1.36 2.95
C GLY A 153 -5.58 2.71 2.25
N ALA A 154 -5.02 3.75 2.86
CA ALA A 154 -4.97 5.12 2.41
C ALA A 154 -3.53 5.66 2.52
N LEU A 155 -3.09 6.42 1.52
CA LEU A 155 -1.79 7.08 1.49
C LEU A 155 -1.94 8.59 1.30
N SER A 156 -1.42 9.36 2.24
CA SER A 156 -1.20 10.80 2.14
C SER A 156 0.27 11.17 2.32
N GLY A 157 1.11 10.22 2.80
CA GLY A 157 2.56 10.35 2.96
C GLY A 157 3.36 9.75 1.80
N LYS A 158 4.53 9.18 2.11
CA LYS A 158 5.48 8.68 1.10
C LYS A 158 5.79 7.19 1.27
N LEU A 159 5.79 6.47 0.15
CA LEU A 159 6.35 5.12 0.04
C LEU A 159 7.56 5.16 -0.90
N LEU A 160 8.74 4.78 -0.39
CA LEU A 160 9.99 4.85 -1.14
C LEU A 160 10.69 3.49 -1.09
N ASN A 161 10.99 2.87 -2.24
CA ASN A 161 11.71 1.58 -2.26
C ASN A 161 11.01 0.51 -1.40
N VAL A 162 9.72 0.26 -1.70
CA VAL A 162 8.90 -0.76 -1.03
C VAL A 162 8.57 -1.87 -2.02
N ASN A 163 8.88 -3.11 -1.66
CA ASN A 163 8.68 -4.28 -2.50
C ASN A 163 7.72 -5.26 -1.83
N VAL A 164 6.73 -5.79 -2.56
CA VAL A 164 5.70 -6.68 -1.98
C VAL A 164 5.45 -7.92 -2.83
N SER A 165 5.36 -9.09 -2.19
CA SER A 165 4.86 -10.34 -2.78
C SER A 165 3.77 -11.01 -1.92
N GLY A 166 2.94 -11.87 -2.52
CA GLY A 166 1.81 -12.54 -1.86
C GLY A 166 0.45 -12.26 -2.51
N SER A 167 -0.58 -11.98 -1.71
CA SER A 167 -1.94 -11.76 -2.19
C SER A 167 -2.71 -10.67 -1.43
N VAL A 168 -3.56 -9.95 -2.17
CA VAL A 168 -4.48 -8.95 -1.62
C VAL A 168 -5.86 -9.17 -2.24
N SER A 169 -6.89 -9.31 -1.40
CA SER A 169 -8.28 -9.35 -1.83
C SER A 169 -9.13 -8.32 -1.12
N GLY A 170 -9.83 -7.45 -1.85
CA GLY A 170 -10.67 -6.38 -1.28
C GLY A 170 -12.08 -6.35 -1.86
N ALA A 171 -12.86 -5.34 -1.47
CA ALA A 171 -14.28 -5.20 -1.85
C ALA A 171 -14.62 -3.86 -2.50
N GLY A 172 -13.64 -2.99 -2.75
CA GLY A 172 -13.83 -1.65 -3.30
C GLY A 172 -12.61 -1.20 -4.10
N LYS A 173 -11.90 -0.19 -3.60
CA LYS A 173 -10.61 0.32 -4.10
C LYS A 173 -9.49 -0.61 -3.64
N THR A 174 -9.20 -1.63 -4.44
CA THR A 174 -8.20 -2.65 -4.08
C THR A 174 -6.91 -2.40 -4.83
N GLY A 175 -5.83 -2.10 -4.11
CA GLY A 175 -4.47 -2.04 -4.66
C GLY A 175 -3.60 -3.10 -4.04
N GLY A 176 -2.59 -3.60 -4.76
CA GLY A 176 -1.66 -4.55 -4.14
C GLY A 176 -0.80 -3.92 -3.04
N LEU A 177 -0.38 -2.66 -3.20
CA LEU A 177 0.37 -1.91 -2.19
C LEU A 177 -0.49 -0.91 -1.43
N VAL A 178 -1.29 -0.11 -2.15
CA VAL A 178 -2.14 0.95 -1.59
C VAL A 178 -3.55 0.90 -2.14
N GLY A 179 -4.58 0.91 -1.28
CA GLY A 179 -5.97 1.01 -1.73
C GLY A 179 -6.29 2.35 -2.40
N GLU A 180 -6.02 3.46 -1.72
CA GLU A 180 -6.22 4.82 -2.23
C GLU A 180 -5.03 5.74 -1.95
N ASN A 181 -4.49 6.37 -2.98
CA ASN A 181 -3.44 7.38 -2.89
C ASN A 181 -4.05 8.78 -3.04
N TYR A 182 -3.95 9.63 -2.02
CA TYR A 182 -4.49 10.99 -2.03
C TYR A 182 -3.51 11.99 -2.64
N SER A 183 -3.96 13.24 -2.81
CA SER A 183 -3.22 14.30 -3.51
C SER A 183 -1.82 14.61 -2.96
N THR A 184 -1.57 14.40 -1.67
CA THR A 184 -0.23 14.57 -1.07
C THR A 184 0.58 13.28 -1.05
N GLY A 185 -0.05 12.16 -1.38
CA GLY A 185 0.55 10.84 -1.34
C GLY A 185 1.44 10.59 -2.55
N SER A 186 2.61 10.01 -2.29
CA SER A 186 3.61 9.70 -3.32
C SER A 186 4.14 8.28 -3.19
N LEU A 187 4.17 7.55 -4.31
CA LEU A 187 4.87 6.28 -4.42
C LEU A 187 6.07 6.44 -5.35
N GLN A 188 7.25 6.02 -4.89
CA GLN A 188 8.48 6.07 -5.69
C GLN A 188 9.28 4.78 -5.57
N ALA A 189 9.73 4.24 -6.69
CA ALA A 189 10.57 3.03 -6.75
C ALA A 189 9.94 1.83 -6.00
N CYS A 190 8.61 1.71 -6.03
CA CYS A 190 7.89 0.62 -5.38
C CYS A 190 7.57 -0.48 -6.39
N SER A 191 7.61 -1.74 -5.96
CA SER A 191 7.29 -2.88 -6.82
C SER A 191 6.33 -3.88 -6.15
N THR A 192 5.52 -4.53 -6.97
CA THR A 192 4.58 -5.57 -6.53
C THR A 192 4.68 -6.81 -7.44
N ASN A 193 4.64 -7.98 -6.81
CA ASN A 193 4.42 -9.27 -7.46
C ASN A 193 3.32 -10.01 -6.70
N LEU A 194 2.07 -9.64 -7.00
CA LEU A 194 0.91 -9.98 -6.19
C LEU A 194 -0.17 -10.67 -7.01
N THR A 195 -0.92 -11.55 -6.35
CA THR A 195 -2.28 -11.87 -6.79
C THR A 195 -3.24 -10.88 -6.15
N VAL A 196 -3.78 -9.96 -6.95
CA VAL A 196 -4.75 -8.96 -6.50
C VAL A 196 -6.13 -9.32 -7.04
N SER A 197 -7.12 -9.39 -6.16
CA SER A 197 -8.51 -9.67 -6.53
C SER A 197 -9.50 -8.73 -5.84
N SER A 198 -10.53 -8.28 -6.55
CA SER A 198 -11.59 -7.46 -5.96
C SER A 198 -12.94 -7.85 -6.53
N ASN A 199 -13.96 -7.86 -5.67
CA ASN A 199 -15.36 -7.86 -6.12
C ASN A 199 -15.92 -6.43 -6.27
N GLY A 200 -15.09 -5.41 -6.03
CA GLY A 200 -15.42 -4.01 -6.18
C GLY A 200 -14.94 -3.44 -7.52
N ALA A 201 -15.44 -2.25 -7.84
CA ALA A 201 -15.31 -1.61 -9.15
C ALA A 201 -13.94 -0.98 -9.46
N ILE A 202 -12.93 -1.05 -8.58
CA ILE A 202 -11.63 -0.42 -8.84
C ILE A 202 -10.51 -1.31 -8.34
N THR A 203 -9.69 -1.82 -9.26
CA THR A 203 -8.62 -2.77 -8.91
C THR A 203 -7.31 -2.44 -9.62
N GLY A 204 -6.23 -2.32 -8.85
CA GLY A 204 -4.88 -2.11 -9.39
C GLY A 204 -3.84 -3.05 -8.77
N GLY A 205 -2.86 -3.49 -9.54
CA GLY A 205 -1.77 -4.32 -9.01
C GLY A 205 -0.88 -3.61 -7.99
N LEU A 206 -0.72 -2.29 -8.11
CA LEU A 206 0.00 -1.44 -7.13
C LEU A 206 -0.95 -0.56 -6.33
N VAL A 207 -1.78 0.25 -7.02
CA VAL A 207 -2.69 1.22 -6.40
C VAL A 207 -4.11 1.01 -6.90
N GLY A 208 -5.09 0.93 -6.00
CA GLY A 208 -6.49 0.86 -6.42
C GLY A 208 -6.91 2.16 -7.12
N TYR A 209 -6.93 3.26 -6.36
CA TYR A 209 -7.29 4.59 -6.85
C TYR A 209 -6.20 5.62 -6.54
N ASN A 210 -5.63 6.23 -7.58
CA ASN A 210 -4.76 7.40 -7.46
C ASN A 210 -5.58 8.69 -7.58
N ASN A 211 -6.00 9.24 -6.44
CA ASN A 211 -6.77 10.46 -6.31
C ASN A 211 -5.84 11.68 -6.27
N SER A 212 -5.36 12.09 -7.46
CA SER A 212 -4.46 13.24 -7.67
C SER A 212 -3.06 13.12 -7.07
N GLY A 213 -2.65 11.96 -6.56
CA GLY A 213 -1.30 11.73 -6.04
C GLY A 213 -0.26 11.45 -7.13
N THR A 214 1.00 11.22 -6.72
CA THR A 214 2.11 10.93 -7.64
C THR A 214 2.60 9.48 -7.55
N ILE A 215 2.86 8.88 -8.70
CA ILE A 215 3.40 7.52 -8.81
C ILE A 215 4.56 7.54 -9.80
N GLU A 216 5.76 7.24 -9.32
CA GLU A 216 6.99 7.39 -10.09
C GLU A 216 7.87 6.13 -10.02
N ASN A 217 8.36 5.68 -11.17
CA ASN A 217 9.32 4.57 -11.26
C ASN A 217 8.84 3.30 -10.54
N CYS A 218 7.53 3.03 -10.59
CA CYS A 218 6.93 1.89 -9.92
C CYS A 218 6.57 0.77 -10.91
N SER A 219 6.52 -0.45 -10.40
CA SER A 219 6.20 -1.62 -11.22
C SER A 219 5.22 -2.58 -10.55
N SER A 220 4.51 -3.33 -11.39
CA SER A 220 3.60 -4.40 -10.96
C SER A 220 3.74 -5.62 -11.86
N SER A 221 3.55 -6.78 -11.25
CA SER A 221 3.58 -8.10 -11.87
C SER A 221 2.66 -9.05 -11.09
N GLY A 222 2.47 -10.27 -11.60
CA GLY A 222 1.54 -11.23 -11.03
C GLY A 222 0.20 -11.21 -11.76
N SER A 223 -0.91 -11.30 -11.01
CA SER A 223 -2.27 -11.39 -11.57
C SER A 223 -3.18 -10.37 -10.91
N VAL A 224 -3.94 -9.62 -11.71
CA VAL A 224 -4.93 -8.64 -11.25
C VAL A 224 -6.29 -9.02 -11.80
N LYS A 225 -7.26 -9.27 -10.92
CA LYS A 225 -8.65 -9.58 -11.26
C LYS A 225 -9.60 -8.60 -10.60
N GLY A 226 -10.46 -7.94 -11.35
CA GLY A 226 -11.49 -7.05 -10.83
C GLY A 226 -12.75 -7.08 -11.70
N THR A 227 -13.76 -6.30 -11.31
CA THR A 227 -15.01 -6.19 -12.08
C THR A 227 -14.90 -5.08 -13.13
N ASP A 228 -14.83 -3.82 -12.67
CA ASP A 228 -14.70 -2.59 -13.46
C ASP A 228 -13.35 -1.90 -13.10
N GLN A 229 -12.89 -0.97 -13.96
CA GLN A 229 -11.68 -0.15 -13.78
C GLN A 229 -10.49 -0.97 -13.26
N VAL A 230 -10.07 -1.93 -14.07
CA VAL A 230 -9.03 -2.89 -13.72
C VAL A 230 -7.73 -2.51 -14.45
N GLY A 231 -6.71 -2.13 -13.69
CA GLY A 231 -5.40 -1.83 -14.22
C GLY A 231 -4.33 -2.77 -13.68
N GLY A 232 -3.37 -3.16 -14.52
CA GLY A 232 -2.25 -3.96 -14.03
C GLY A 232 -1.42 -3.22 -12.96
N LEU A 233 -1.30 -1.89 -13.06
CA LEU A 233 -0.66 -1.05 -12.04
C LEU A 233 -1.69 -0.27 -11.21
N ILE A 234 -2.61 0.45 -11.86
CA ILE A 234 -3.54 1.39 -11.22
C ILE A 234 -4.96 1.13 -11.70
N GLY A 235 -5.94 0.94 -10.81
CA GLY A 235 -7.34 0.80 -11.23
C GLY A 235 -7.90 2.08 -11.84
N LYS A 236 -7.95 3.15 -11.04
CA LYS A 236 -8.37 4.50 -11.46
C LYS A 236 -7.28 5.53 -11.19
N ASN A 237 -7.02 6.42 -12.14
CA ASN A 237 -6.03 7.50 -12.02
C ASN A 237 -6.63 8.88 -12.27
N GLU A 238 -6.31 9.83 -11.38
CA GLU A 238 -6.58 11.27 -11.51
C GLU A 238 -5.31 12.11 -11.25
N GLY A 239 -4.15 11.45 -11.14
CA GLY A 239 -2.87 12.06 -10.80
C GLY A 239 -1.80 11.88 -11.86
N SER A 240 -0.54 12.04 -11.45
CA SER A 240 0.64 11.90 -12.32
C SER A 240 1.25 10.50 -12.18
N VAL A 241 1.51 9.87 -13.32
CA VAL A 241 2.13 8.55 -13.42
C VAL A 241 3.32 8.63 -14.37
N THR A 242 4.53 8.42 -13.86
CA THR A 242 5.77 8.62 -14.64
C THR A 242 6.72 7.44 -14.51
N GLY A 243 7.28 6.95 -15.62
CA GLY A 243 8.32 5.92 -15.59
C GLY A 243 7.85 4.57 -15.05
N CYS A 244 6.54 4.28 -15.12
CA CYS A 244 5.95 3.11 -14.48
C CYS A 244 5.69 1.97 -15.47
N SER A 245 5.61 0.74 -14.95
CA SER A 245 5.41 -0.44 -15.78
C SER A 245 4.48 -1.49 -15.16
N SER A 246 3.85 -2.28 -16.03
CA SER A 246 3.08 -3.46 -15.62
C SER A 246 3.36 -4.64 -16.54
N GLY A 247 3.78 -5.75 -15.94
CA GLY A 247 3.84 -7.08 -16.57
C GLY A 247 2.76 -8.02 -16.04
N ALA A 248 1.74 -7.49 -15.36
CA ALA A 248 0.70 -8.31 -14.74
C ALA A 248 -0.26 -8.91 -15.78
N THR A 249 -0.75 -10.12 -15.52
CA THR A 249 -1.93 -10.64 -16.22
C THR A 249 -3.17 -9.95 -15.66
N VAL A 250 -3.94 -9.27 -16.51
CA VAL A 250 -5.09 -8.46 -16.10
C VAL A 250 -6.39 -9.07 -16.64
N LYS A 251 -7.35 -9.29 -15.76
CA LYS A 251 -8.70 -9.74 -16.11
C LYS A 251 -9.76 -8.84 -15.48
N GLY A 252 -10.51 -8.12 -16.32
CA GLY A 252 -11.76 -7.48 -15.93
C GLY A 252 -12.96 -8.37 -16.24
N GLU A 253 -14.06 -8.14 -15.55
CA GLU A 253 -15.36 -8.81 -15.80
C GLU A 253 -16.37 -7.87 -16.48
N ASP A 254 -16.04 -6.57 -16.60
CA ASP A 254 -16.88 -5.50 -17.14
C ASP A 254 -15.99 -4.49 -17.92
N ASP A 255 -16.39 -3.22 -17.94
CA ASP A 255 -15.70 -2.10 -18.57
C ASP A 255 -14.30 -1.75 -18.02
N ASN A 256 -13.55 -1.00 -18.84
CA ASN A 256 -12.35 -0.22 -18.48
C ASN A 256 -11.19 -1.08 -17.96
N VAL A 257 -10.64 -1.90 -18.86
CA VAL A 257 -9.53 -2.80 -18.54
C VAL A 257 -8.26 -2.34 -19.24
N GLY A 258 -7.20 -2.08 -18.47
CA GLY A 258 -5.92 -1.63 -19.01
C GLY A 258 -4.73 -2.41 -18.47
N GLY A 259 -3.71 -2.63 -19.30
CA GLY A 259 -2.48 -3.28 -18.85
C GLY A 259 -1.74 -2.48 -17.78
N LEU A 260 -1.81 -1.14 -17.83
CA LEU A 260 -1.28 -0.24 -16.82
C LEU A 260 -2.39 0.40 -15.99
N ILE A 261 -3.36 1.05 -16.64
CA ILE A 261 -4.42 1.82 -15.98
C ILE A 261 -5.81 1.41 -16.49
N GLY A 262 -6.74 1.08 -15.60
CA GLY A 262 -8.13 0.80 -16.01
C GLY A 262 -8.83 2.04 -16.57
N TRP A 263 -8.95 3.09 -15.74
CA TRP A 263 -9.50 4.39 -16.14
C TRP A 263 -8.58 5.55 -15.75
N ASN A 264 -8.15 6.32 -16.75
CA ASN A 264 -7.51 7.61 -16.57
C ASN A 264 -8.53 8.75 -16.69
N ASN A 265 -8.70 9.52 -15.62
CA ASN A 265 -9.65 10.61 -15.49
C ASN A 265 -8.88 11.93 -15.26
N ASP A 266 -8.59 12.67 -16.33
CA ASP A 266 -7.77 13.90 -16.32
C ASP A 266 -6.32 13.73 -15.81
N GLY A 267 -5.84 12.49 -15.67
CA GLY A 267 -4.47 12.20 -15.24
C GLY A 267 -3.44 12.32 -16.36
N LYS A 268 -2.17 12.46 -15.96
CA LYS A 268 -1.02 12.54 -16.87
C LYS A 268 -0.20 11.26 -16.77
N ILE A 269 0.02 10.59 -17.91
CA ILE A 269 0.85 9.40 -18.01
C ILE A 269 2.03 9.67 -18.94
N THR A 270 3.25 9.49 -18.43
CA THR A 270 4.48 9.75 -19.19
C THR A 270 5.49 8.62 -19.00
N ASP A 271 6.18 8.21 -20.07
CA ASP A 271 7.27 7.22 -20.01
C ASP A 271 6.85 5.85 -19.41
N CYS A 272 5.61 5.43 -19.64
CA CYS A 272 5.05 4.21 -19.03
C CYS A 272 4.80 3.11 -20.06
N HIS A 273 4.78 1.85 -19.59
CA HIS A 273 4.52 0.73 -20.48
C HIS A 273 3.84 -0.48 -19.84
N SER A 274 3.33 -1.36 -20.72
CA SER A 274 2.65 -2.61 -20.35
C SER A 274 3.09 -3.76 -21.26
N THR A 275 3.21 -4.95 -20.68
CA THR A 275 3.69 -6.17 -21.35
C THR A 275 2.86 -7.43 -21.04
N GLY A 276 1.93 -7.35 -20.09
CA GLY A 276 1.16 -8.50 -19.62
C GLY A 276 -0.01 -8.88 -20.54
N LYS A 277 -0.62 -10.04 -20.30
CA LYS A 277 -1.84 -10.46 -21.02
C LYS A 277 -3.07 -9.78 -20.43
N ILE A 278 -3.95 -9.26 -21.28
CA ILE A 278 -5.12 -8.48 -20.87
C ILE A 278 -6.38 -9.07 -21.46
N SER A 279 -7.40 -9.26 -20.62
CA SER A 279 -8.73 -9.69 -21.04
C SER A 279 -9.84 -8.91 -20.33
N GLY A 280 -10.89 -8.52 -21.04
CA GLY A 280 -12.06 -7.82 -20.51
C GLY A 280 -13.24 -7.88 -21.48
N ASP A 281 -14.34 -7.20 -21.14
CA ASP A 281 -15.54 -7.11 -21.98
C ASP A 281 -15.49 -5.86 -22.88
N LYS A 282 -15.51 -4.65 -22.30
CA LYS A 282 -15.52 -3.40 -23.08
C LYS A 282 -14.43 -2.41 -22.65
N LYS A 283 -14.02 -1.55 -23.59
CA LYS A 283 -13.01 -0.48 -23.39
C LYS A 283 -11.71 -1.06 -22.84
N ILE A 284 -11.08 -1.91 -23.66
CA ILE A 284 -9.89 -2.66 -23.30
C ILE A 284 -8.70 -2.05 -24.02
N GLY A 285 -7.70 -1.60 -23.26
CA GLY A 285 -6.47 -1.05 -23.80
C GLY A 285 -5.26 -1.86 -23.38
N GLY A 286 -4.31 -2.05 -24.30
CA GLY A 286 -3.02 -2.62 -23.94
C GLY A 286 -2.35 -1.85 -22.80
N LEU A 287 -2.44 -0.51 -22.81
CA LEU A 287 -1.96 0.35 -21.73
C LEU A 287 -3.10 0.91 -20.86
N ILE A 288 -4.12 1.52 -21.47
CA ILE A 288 -5.20 2.22 -20.76
C ILE A 288 -6.58 1.79 -21.28
N GLY A 289 -7.48 1.33 -20.40
CA GLY A 289 -8.84 0.96 -20.79
C GLY A 289 -9.63 2.16 -21.31
N HIS A 290 -9.86 3.14 -20.44
CA HIS A 290 -10.53 4.41 -20.78
C HIS A 290 -9.63 5.60 -20.43
N ASN A 291 -9.38 6.45 -21.42
CA ASN A 291 -8.74 7.75 -21.26
C ASN A 291 -9.79 8.85 -21.41
N GLY A 292 -10.21 9.45 -20.30
CA GLY A 292 -11.35 10.35 -20.22
C GLY A 292 -10.98 11.82 -20.03
N TYR A 293 -11.73 12.68 -20.71
CA TYR A 293 -11.75 14.14 -20.61
C TYR A 293 -10.52 14.87 -21.19
N SER A 294 -10.69 16.17 -21.41
CA SER A 294 -9.80 17.00 -22.23
C SER A 294 -8.41 17.24 -21.62
N SER A 295 -8.24 17.03 -20.31
CA SER A 295 -6.94 17.25 -19.64
C SER A 295 -6.09 15.98 -19.62
N SER A 296 -6.65 14.83 -19.98
CA SER A 296 -5.94 13.56 -20.06
C SER A 296 -4.86 13.57 -21.12
N PHE A 297 -3.64 13.19 -20.71
CA PHE A 297 -2.46 13.23 -21.56
C PHE A 297 -1.62 11.96 -21.41
N ILE A 298 -1.34 11.30 -22.53
CA ILE A 298 -0.50 10.11 -22.63
C ILE A 298 0.69 10.46 -23.52
N LEU A 299 1.90 10.40 -22.96
CA LEU A 299 3.13 10.80 -23.65
C LEU A 299 4.21 9.74 -23.55
N ASN A 300 4.84 9.39 -24.66
CA ASN A 300 5.99 8.49 -24.69
C ASN A 300 5.71 7.14 -24.00
N CYS A 301 4.52 6.58 -24.24
CA CYS A 301 4.09 5.34 -23.62
C CYS A 301 3.89 4.23 -24.66
N TYR A 302 4.00 2.98 -24.22
CA TYR A 302 3.80 1.86 -25.15
C TYR A 302 3.18 0.63 -24.53
N SER A 303 2.61 -0.21 -25.38
CA SER A 303 2.13 -1.53 -24.98
C SER A 303 2.63 -2.61 -25.93
N THR A 304 3.11 -3.69 -25.35
CA THR A 304 3.44 -4.94 -26.06
C THR A 304 2.48 -6.06 -25.68
N SER A 305 1.43 -5.72 -24.94
CA SER A 305 0.47 -6.66 -24.35
C SER A 305 -0.40 -7.33 -25.40
N ASP A 306 -0.68 -8.61 -25.21
CA ASP A 306 -1.77 -9.28 -25.92
C ASP A 306 -3.12 -8.91 -25.28
N VAL A 307 -4.04 -8.40 -26.09
CA VAL A 307 -5.32 -7.83 -25.67
C VAL A 307 -6.47 -8.63 -26.27
N ASN A 308 -7.40 -9.08 -25.43
CA ASN A 308 -8.62 -9.78 -25.84
C ASN A 308 -9.85 -9.13 -25.20
N GLY A 309 -10.85 -8.74 -25.98
CA GLY A 309 -12.15 -8.37 -25.45
C GLY A 309 -13.21 -8.18 -26.52
N GLU A 310 -14.39 -7.66 -26.17
CA GLU A 310 -15.54 -7.63 -27.07
C GLU A 310 -15.66 -6.28 -27.79
N GLU A 311 -15.78 -5.17 -27.05
CA GLU A 311 -16.09 -3.84 -27.60
C GLU A 311 -15.01 -2.79 -27.28
N ARG A 312 -14.62 -1.95 -28.25
CA ARG A 312 -13.63 -0.85 -28.10
C ARG A 312 -12.29 -1.36 -27.61
N VAL A 313 -11.70 -2.25 -28.40
CA VAL A 313 -10.44 -2.93 -28.09
C VAL A 313 -9.29 -2.19 -28.79
N GLY A 314 -8.37 -1.65 -28.01
CA GLY A 314 -7.22 -0.90 -28.51
C GLY A 314 -5.89 -1.49 -28.05
N GLY A 315 -4.90 -1.52 -28.94
CA GLY A 315 -3.56 -1.98 -28.54
C GLY A 315 -2.85 -1.06 -27.55
N LEU A 316 -3.18 0.23 -27.51
CA LEU A 316 -2.70 1.15 -26.47
C LEU A 316 -3.87 1.64 -25.60
N VAL A 317 -4.92 2.19 -26.22
CA VAL A 317 -6.07 2.75 -25.50
C VAL A 317 -7.37 2.15 -26.01
N GLY A 318 -8.20 1.59 -25.13
CA GLY A 318 -9.51 1.05 -25.54
C GLY A 318 -10.45 2.15 -26.02
N PHE A 319 -10.71 3.12 -25.14
CA PHE A 319 -11.56 4.27 -25.40
C PHE A 319 -10.87 5.58 -25.05
N ASN A 320 -10.71 6.47 -26.04
CA ASN A 320 -10.17 7.82 -25.83
C ASN A 320 -11.27 8.87 -26.03
N GLN A 321 -11.62 9.55 -24.94
CA GLN A 321 -12.63 10.59 -24.86
C GLN A 321 -11.94 11.93 -24.63
N ASP A 322 -11.76 12.73 -25.68
CA ASP A 322 -11.11 14.06 -25.66
C ASP A 322 -9.63 14.14 -25.22
N GLY A 323 -9.00 13.02 -24.83
CA GLY A 323 -7.61 12.98 -24.43
C GLY A 323 -6.60 13.11 -25.59
N THR A 324 -5.37 13.49 -25.26
CA THR A 324 -4.26 13.55 -26.21
C THR A 324 -3.29 12.38 -26.01
N ILE A 325 -2.95 11.72 -27.10
CA ILE A 325 -1.96 10.64 -27.20
C ILE A 325 -0.80 11.13 -28.08
N ASP A 326 0.42 11.13 -27.55
CA ASP A 326 1.61 11.63 -28.26
C ASP A 326 2.82 10.72 -28.06
N LEU A 327 3.60 10.48 -29.11
CA LEU A 327 4.80 9.63 -29.09
C LEU A 327 4.56 8.21 -28.53
N CYS A 328 3.40 7.62 -28.81
CA CYS A 328 3.04 6.31 -28.26
C CYS A 328 3.01 5.20 -29.31
N TYR A 329 3.17 3.95 -28.88
CA TYR A 329 3.02 2.82 -29.79
C TYR A 329 2.48 1.53 -29.17
N SER A 330 1.95 0.65 -30.02
CA SER A 330 1.50 -0.70 -29.64
C SER A 330 2.06 -1.75 -30.59
N THR A 331 2.44 -2.93 -30.07
CA THR A 331 2.95 -4.05 -30.90
C THR A 331 2.38 -5.43 -30.56
N GLY A 332 1.54 -5.56 -29.53
CA GLY A 332 0.96 -6.86 -29.16
C GLY A 332 -0.16 -7.32 -30.08
N THR A 333 -0.67 -8.54 -29.86
CA THR A 333 -1.84 -9.07 -30.59
C THR A 333 -3.13 -8.50 -30.00
N ILE A 334 -4.06 -8.07 -30.85
CA ILE A 334 -5.33 -7.46 -30.45
C ILE A 334 -6.45 -8.27 -31.07
N ASP A 335 -7.29 -8.84 -30.22
CA ASP A 335 -8.43 -9.67 -30.60
C ASP A 335 -9.72 -9.05 -30.04
N GLY A 336 -10.69 -8.78 -30.90
CA GLY A 336 -12.03 -8.38 -30.47
C GLY A 336 -13.10 -8.37 -31.54
N GLU A 337 -14.30 -7.92 -31.19
CA GLU A 337 -15.49 -8.04 -32.03
C GLU A 337 -15.98 -6.70 -32.60
N GLU A 338 -16.06 -5.64 -31.78
CA GLU A 338 -16.60 -4.33 -32.20
C GLU A 338 -15.62 -3.18 -31.85
N TYR A 339 -15.39 -2.26 -32.80
CA TYR A 339 -14.44 -1.14 -32.68
C TYR A 339 -13.03 -1.59 -32.24
N VAL A 340 -12.39 -2.43 -33.05
CA VAL A 340 -11.04 -2.94 -32.81
C VAL A 340 -10.01 -2.08 -33.54
N GLY A 341 -9.03 -1.55 -32.80
CA GLY A 341 -8.00 -0.69 -33.38
C GLY A 341 -6.60 -1.01 -32.88
N GLY A 342 -5.63 -0.99 -33.80
CA GLY A 342 -4.22 -1.27 -33.50
C GLY A 342 -3.67 -0.39 -32.38
N LEU A 343 -3.95 0.92 -32.41
CA LEU A 343 -3.52 1.87 -31.38
C LEU A 343 -4.69 2.23 -30.43
N VAL A 344 -5.82 2.66 -30.99
CA VAL A 344 -7.00 3.07 -30.21
C VAL A 344 -8.23 2.36 -30.73
N GLY A 345 -9.04 1.77 -29.85
CA GLY A 345 -10.29 1.08 -30.24
C GLY A 345 -11.37 2.06 -30.68
N TYR A 346 -11.68 3.05 -29.84
CA TYR A 346 -12.67 4.08 -30.18
C TYR A 346 -12.22 5.49 -29.74
N MET A 347 -12.45 6.46 -30.61
CA MET A 347 -12.19 7.88 -30.39
C MET A 347 -13.52 8.62 -30.35
N ALA A 348 -13.83 9.30 -29.25
CA ALA A 348 -15.03 10.13 -29.17
C ALA A 348 -14.70 11.61 -28.95
N TYR A 349 -15.62 12.43 -29.47
CA TYR A 349 -15.68 13.88 -29.35
C TYR A 349 -14.57 14.64 -30.09
N GLY A 350 -14.85 15.91 -30.40
CA GLY A 350 -14.11 16.68 -31.40
C GLY A 350 -12.73 17.18 -30.97
N SER A 351 -12.30 16.99 -29.72
CA SER A 351 -11.02 17.53 -29.22
C SER A 351 -9.92 16.47 -29.00
N ALA A 352 -10.27 15.18 -29.15
CA ALA A 352 -9.33 14.06 -29.02
C ALA A 352 -8.22 14.13 -30.09
N LYS A 353 -6.96 13.86 -29.69
CA LYS A 353 -5.78 14.01 -30.56
C LYS A 353 -4.85 12.80 -30.47
N ILE A 354 -4.34 12.36 -31.62
CA ILE A 354 -3.24 11.40 -31.72
C ILE A 354 -2.13 12.06 -32.52
N LYS A 355 -0.90 12.03 -32.01
CA LYS A 355 0.28 12.65 -32.62
C LYS A 355 1.47 11.69 -32.55
N GLN A 356 2.26 11.63 -33.61
CA GLN A 356 3.54 10.91 -33.65
C GLN A 356 3.47 9.48 -33.06
N SER A 357 2.33 8.81 -33.24
CA SER A 357 2.03 7.52 -32.61
C SER A 357 1.69 6.52 -33.70
N PHE A 358 2.04 5.25 -33.49
CA PHE A 358 1.85 4.19 -34.48
C PHE A 358 1.47 2.86 -33.82
N SER A 359 0.88 1.97 -34.59
CA SER A 359 0.72 0.58 -34.18
C SER A 359 1.43 -0.33 -35.17
N ALA A 360 2.14 -1.32 -34.64
CA ALA A 360 2.65 -2.47 -35.38
C ALA A 360 2.02 -3.78 -34.86
N SER A 361 0.82 -3.68 -34.27
CA SER A 361 0.07 -4.80 -33.72
C SER A 361 -0.52 -5.69 -34.80
N THR A 362 -0.69 -6.97 -34.47
CA THR A 362 -1.59 -7.86 -35.23
C THR A 362 -3.01 -7.63 -34.73
N VAL A 363 -3.93 -7.24 -35.61
CA VAL A 363 -5.32 -6.96 -35.26
C VAL A 363 -6.22 -8.04 -35.85
N ILE A 364 -7.01 -8.67 -35.00
CA ILE A 364 -8.02 -9.69 -35.32
C ILE A 364 -9.37 -9.08 -34.92
N GLY A 365 -10.23 -8.89 -35.92
CA GLY A 365 -11.60 -8.40 -35.74
C GLY A 365 -12.57 -9.39 -36.36
N GLU A 366 -13.50 -9.93 -35.58
CA GLU A 366 -14.65 -10.66 -36.14
C GLU A 366 -15.79 -9.66 -36.37
N ASP A 367 -15.97 -9.18 -37.61
CA ASP A 367 -17.15 -8.40 -37.98
C ASP A 367 -18.41 -9.27 -37.78
N LYS A 368 -19.07 -9.11 -36.63
CA LYS A 368 -20.44 -9.58 -36.39
C LYS A 368 -21.36 -8.37 -36.36
N ASN A 369 -21.48 -7.62 -37.47
CA ASN A 369 -22.69 -6.90 -37.92
C ASN A 369 -22.42 -6.00 -39.14
#